data_AF-U5QNQ9-F1
#
_entry.id   AF-U5QNQ9-F1
#
_cell.length_a   1.000
_cell.length_b   1.000
_cell.length_c   1.000
_cell.angle_alpha   90.00
_cell.angle_beta   90.00
_cell.angle_gamma   90.00
#
_symmetry.space_group_name_H-M   'P 1'
#
loop_
_entity.id
_entity.type
_entity.pdbx_description
1 polymer ?
#
loop_
_entity_poly.entity_id
_entity_poly.type
_entity_poly.pdbx_seq_one_letter_code
_entity_poly.pdbx_strand_id
1 'polypeptide(L)' 'MPFPRSRSRPPKLRLPLVLNREECEVLGCALEQAIAEAAPGSDELALLYTLLRKTERIGRKFADEATRWGTDDLGDD' A
#
# COMPACT_ATOMS: atom_id res chain seq x y z
N MET A 1 -3.87 -1.36 45.68
CA MET A 1 -3.95 -2.29 44.54
C MET A 1 -3.57 -1.54 43.26
N PRO A 2 -2.37 -1.73 42.67
CA PRO A 2 -2.03 -1.07 41.40
C PRO A 2 -2.60 -1.85 40.20
N PHE A 3 -3.28 -1.16 39.28
CA PHE A 3 -3.83 -1.75 38.06
C PHE A 3 -2.70 -2.13 37.08
N PRO A 4 -2.70 -3.34 36.51
CA PRO A 4 -1.69 -3.75 35.54
C PRO A 4 -1.85 -2.94 34.24
N ARG A 5 -0.77 -2.29 33.81
CA ARG A 5 -0.69 -1.61 32.51
C ARG A 5 -0.70 -2.66 31.39
N SER A 6 -1.89 -3.02 30.92
CA SER A 6 -2.06 -3.76 29.67
C SER A 6 -1.46 -2.93 28.53
N ARG A 7 -0.22 -3.26 28.13
CA ARG A 7 0.35 -2.85 26.84
C ARG A 7 -0.35 -3.63 25.73
N SER A 8 -1.64 -3.40 25.54
CA SER A 8 -2.36 -3.89 24.36
C SER A 8 -1.83 -3.12 23.16
N ARG A 9 -0.93 -3.74 22.39
CA ARG A 9 -0.56 -3.23 21.07
C ARG A 9 -1.86 -2.98 20.30
N PRO A 10 -2.05 -1.81 19.67
CA PRO A 10 -3.28 -1.55 18.95
C PRO A 10 -3.50 -2.70 17.94
N PRO A 11 -4.73 -3.26 17.88
CA PRO A 11 -5.01 -4.35 16.96
C PRO A 11 -4.64 -3.89 15.56
N LYS A 12 -3.83 -4.69 14.86
CA LYS A 12 -3.44 -4.40 13.48
C LYS A 12 -4.73 -4.40 12.64
N LEU A 13 -5.26 -3.21 12.37
CA LEU A 13 -6.30 -2.98 11.36
C LEU A 13 -5.69 -3.33 10.01
N ARG A 14 -5.76 -4.62 9.65
CA ARG A 14 -5.46 -5.08 8.32
C ARG A 14 -6.68 -4.77 7.47
N LEU A 15 -6.71 -3.57 6.89
CA LEU A 15 -7.64 -3.27 5.82
C LEU A 15 -7.31 -4.21 4.65
N PRO A 16 -8.20 -5.13 4.26
CA PRO A 16 -8.03 -5.96 3.08
C PRO A 16 -8.27 -5.05 1.86
N LEU A 17 -7.25 -4.32 1.47
CA LEU A 17 -7.21 -3.63 0.19
C LEU A 17 -6.93 -4.69 -0.87
N VAL A 18 -8.00 -5.26 -1.42
CA VAL A 18 -7.96 -5.98 -2.70
C VAL A 18 -8.07 -4.90 -3.76
N LEU A 19 -6.94 -4.49 -4.30
CA LEU A 19 -6.86 -3.52 -5.38
C LEU A 19 -6.29 -4.24 -6.59
N ASN A 20 -6.88 -4.04 -7.76
CA ASN A 20 -6.29 -4.41 -9.03
C ASN A 20 -5.20 -3.41 -9.43
N ARG A 21 -4.46 -3.69 -10.50
CA ARG A 21 -3.34 -2.84 -10.95
C ARG A 21 -3.78 -1.40 -11.25
N GLU A 22 -4.84 -1.23 -12.03
CA GLU A 22 -5.38 0.09 -12.38
C GLU A 22 -5.82 0.87 -11.12
N GLU A 23 -6.43 0.18 -10.15
CA GLU A 23 -6.86 0.80 -8.90
C GLU A 23 -5.65 1.22 -8.03
N CYS A 24 -4.54 0.48 -8.07
CA CYS A 24 -3.29 0.88 -7.42
C CYS A 24 -2.69 2.13 -8.07
N GLU A 25 -2.73 2.22 -9.39
CA GLU A 25 -2.21 3.37 -10.15
C GLU A 25 -3.05 4.63 -9.88
N VAL A 26 -4.39 4.53 -9.98
CA VAL A 26 -5.31 5.64 -9.67
C VAL A 26 -5.17 6.10 -8.23
N LEU A 27 -5.09 5.16 -7.28
CA LEU A 27 -4.93 5.49 -5.86
C LEU A 27 -3.55 6.08 -5.57
N GLY A 28 -2.50 5.65 -6.28
CA GLY A 28 -1.16 6.25 -6.21
C GLY A 28 -1.19 7.73 -6.60
N CYS A 29 -1.76 8.03 -7.77
CA CYS A 29 -1.91 9.41 -8.25
C CYS A 29 -2.72 10.29 -7.28
N ALA A 30 -3.84 9.77 -6.76
CA ALA A 30 -4.67 10.51 -5.79
C ALA A 30 -3.92 10.80 -4.48
N LEU A 31 -3.11 9.85 -3.99
CA LEU A 31 -2.30 10.03 -2.78
C LEU A 31 -1.16 11.04 -2.99
N GLU A 32 -0.50 11.02 -4.15
CA GLU A 32 0.53 12.01 -4.49
C GLU A 32 -0.06 13.43 -4.53
N GLN A 33 -1.24 13.59 -5.13
CA GLN A 33 -1.94 14.87 -5.15
C GLN A 33 -2.34 15.33 -3.75
N ALA A 34 -2.89 14.43 -2.93
CA ALA A 34 -3.23 14.74 -1.54
C ALA A 34 -1.99 15.14 -0.71
N ILE A 35 -0.84 14.51 -0.94
CA ILE A 35 0.43 14.89 -0.30
C ILE A 35 0.88 16.29 -0.73
N ALA A 36 0.71 16.63 -2.01
CA ALA A 36 1.06 17.95 -2.53
C ALA A 36 0.16 19.07 -1.98
N GLU A 37 -1.11 18.76 -1.72
CA GLU A 37 -2.10 19.70 -1.16
C GLU A 37 -2.05 19.80 0.37
N ALA A 38 -1.49 18.80 1.05
CA ALA A 38 -1.43 18.76 2.50
C ALA A 38 -0.45 19.79 3.10
N ALA A 39 -0.87 20.42 4.20
CA ALA A 39 -0.04 21.39 4.90
C ALA A 39 1.22 20.71 5.51
N PRO A 40 2.42 21.32 5.36
CA PRO A 40 3.65 20.74 5.88
C PRO A 40 3.61 20.63 7.40
N GLY A 41 3.90 19.44 7.92
CA GLY A 41 3.89 19.15 9.36
C GLY A 41 2.56 18.67 9.92
N SER A 42 1.55 18.41 9.07
CA SER A 42 0.31 17.75 9.51
C SER A 42 0.56 16.28 9.87
N ASP A 43 -0.11 15.78 10.90
CA ASP A 43 -0.06 14.36 11.29
C ASP A 43 -0.62 13.43 10.18
N GLU A 44 -1.48 13.99 9.32
CA GLU A 44 -2.06 13.35 8.14
C GLU A 44 -1.01 13.00 7.07
N LEU A 45 0.03 13.82 6.88
CA LEU A 45 1.08 13.54 5.90
C LEU A 45 1.76 12.19 6.15
N ALA A 46 2.02 11.85 7.41
CA ALA A 46 2.61 10.56 7.77
C ALA A 46 1.72 9.38 7.35
N LEU A 47 0.39 9.54 7.46
CA LEU A 47 -0.58 8.56 7.00
C LEU A 47 -0.60 8.47 5.46
N LEU A 48 -0.63 9.61 4.77
CA LEU A 48 -0.63 9.66 3.30
C LEU A 48 0.62 9.00 2.72
N TYR A 49 1.82 9.30 3.24
CA TYR A 49 3.05 8.62 2.83
C TYR A 49 3.04 7.12 3.14
N THR A 50 2.47 6.72 4.27
CA THR A 50 2.36 5.30 4.64
C THR A 50 1.42 4.56 3.69
N LEU A 51 0.31 5.19 3.31
CA LEU A 51 -0.63 4.65 2.34
C LEU A 51 0.00 4.55 0.95
N LEU A 52 0.70 5.59 0.49
CA LEU A 52 1.38 5.59 -0.81
C LEU A 52 2.42 4.47 -0.92
N ARG A 53 3.25 4.27 0.12
CA ARG A 53 4.20 3.15 0.15
C ARG A 53 3.51 1.78 0.13
N LYS A 54 2.29 1.69 0.69
CA LYS A 54 1.52 0.45 0.70
C LYS A 54 0.93 0.17 -0.68
N THR A 55 0.42 1.18 -1.37
CA THR A 55 -0.14 1.05 -2.72
C THR A 55 0.95 0.67 -3.72
N GLU A 56 2.11 1.33 -3.70
CA GLU A 56 3.26 0.96 -4.53
C GLU A 56 3.72 -0.49 -4.30
N ARG A 57 3.75 -0.94 -3.04
CA ARG A 57 4.16 -2.31 -2.70
C ARG A 57 3.17 -3.33 -3.24
N ILE A 58 1.87 -3.02 -3.22
CA ILE A 58 0.83 -3.87 -3.77
C ILE A 58 0.94 -3.88 -5.31
N GLY A 59 1.07 -2.71 -5.95
CA GLY A 59 1.28 -2.58 -7.39
C GLY A 59 2.50 -3.36 -7.90
N ARG A 60 3.62 -3.31 -7.18
CA ARG A 60 4.81 -4.11 -7.51
C ARG A 60 4.57 -5.62 -7.50
N LYS A 61 3.72 -6.13 -6.60
CA LYS A 61 3.37 -7.56 -6.59
C LYS A 61 2.62 -7.97 -7.84
N PHE A 62 1.75 -7.11 -8.38
CA PHE A 62 1.07 -7.37 -9.64
C PHE A 62 2.04 -7.31 -10.83
N ALA A 63 3.04 -6.42 -10.79
CA ALA A 63 4.08 -6.37 -11.81
C ALA A 63 4.97 -7.63 -11.80
N ASP A 64 5.38 -8.11 -10.62
CA ASP A 64 6.16 -9.35 -10.44
C ASP A 64 5.36 -10.61 -10.81
N GLU A 65 4.04 -10.60 -10.61
CA GLU A 65 3.17 -11.71 -11.02
C GLU A 65 3.02 -11.77 -12.55
N ALA A 66 2.93 -10.62 -13.22
CA ALA A 66 2.92 -10.56 -14.68
C ALA A 66 4.23 -11.09 -15.32
N THR A 67 5.39 -10.83 -14.73
CA THR A 67 6.68 -11.38 -15.20
C THR A 67 6.86 -12.85 -14.87
N ARG A 68 6.29 -13.34 -13.75
CA ARG A 68 6.40 -14.75 -13.35
C ARG A 68 5.61 -15.71 -14.22
N TRP A 69 4.54 -15.25 -14.86
CA TRP A 69 3.73 -16.04 -15.81
C TRP A 69 4.00 -15.69 -17.28
N GLY A 70 4.82 -14.67 -17.56
CA GLY A 70 5.20 -14.25 -18.92
C GLY A 70 6.43 -14.95 -19.51
N THR A 71 6.93 -16.02 -18.88
CA THR A 71 8.09 -16.80 -19.34
C THR A 71 7.82 -18.31 -19.44
N ASP A 72 6.55 -18.68 -19.67
CA ASP A 72 6.13 -20.05 -19.97
C ASP A 72 5.41 -20.14 -21.33
N ASP A 73 5.74 -19.25 -22.27
CA ASP A 73 5.47 -19.49 -23.69
C ASP A 73 6.79 -19.96 -24.34
N LEU A 74 6.98 -21.28 -24.24
CA LEU A 74 7.82 -22.13 -25.07
C LEU A 74 7.80 -21.61 -26.52
N GLY A 75 8.93 -21.42 -27.20
CA GLY A 75 9.84 -22.50 -27.55
C GLY A 75 9.27 -23.34 -28.69
N ASP A 76 9.76 -23.06 -29.91
CA ASP A 76 9.88 -23.97 -31.07
C ASP A 76 8.59 -24.61 -31.66
N ASP A 77 8.13 -24.10 -32.81
CA ASP A 77 8.02 -24.86 -34.09
C ASP A 77 7.86 -23.89 -35.28
#